data_AF-A0A0J1BJY9-F1
#
_entry.id   AF-A0A0J1BJY9-F1
#
_cell.length_a   1.000
_cell.length_b   1.000
_cell.length_c   1.000
_cell.angle_alpha   90.00
_cell.angle_beta   90.00
_cell.angle_gamma   90.00
#
_symmetry.space_group_name_H-M   'P 1'
#
loop_
_entity.id
_entity.type
_entity.pdbx_description
1 polymer ?
#
loop_
_entity_poly.entity_id
_entity_poly.type
_entity_poly.pdbx_seq_one_letter_code
_entity_poly.pdbx_strand_id
1 'polypeptide(L)'
;MSHRSVRCPQCKTTANVPASVVTARCPSCSHVFSVDSAQVVEAPQTTPAKPKKNKSSSASGDLNVPLLAGVLGGVLMFAMVGVLAVMLTSDSESSGSSPPSDSQASDAAPSESDQPVLVVLSEAELAALPIANVPESKRRLIYDQIRASARTTLEAPLLVPDGNPLRASLEKNQQAIHDNSMRQLAALHDVPLNDMALITAEGDAKNWDPSPRSHARRNGERLYPEERSRGWKGKSKGN
;
A
#
# COMPACT_ATOMS: atom_id res chain seq x y z
N MET A 1 -26.05 0.48 21.98
CA MET A 1 -25.12 -0.50 21.37
C MET A 1 -24.88 -1.61 22.39
N SER A 2 -25.03 -2.88 22.00
CA SER A 2 -24.89 -4.01 22.93
C SER A 2 -23.42 -4.37 23.13
N HIS A 3 -22.96 -4.39 24.39
CA HIS A 3 -21.60 -4.80 24.78
C HIS A 3 -21.68 -6.18 25.44
N ARG A 4 -20.71 -7.06 25.14
CA ARG A 4 -20.55 -8.35 25.81
C ARG A 4 -19.23 -8.40 26.57
N SER A 5 -19.27 -8.93 27.79
CA SER A 5 -18.09 -9.16 28.63
C SER A 5 -17.49 -10.53 28.32
N VAL A 6 -16.21 -10.56 27.97
CA VAL A 6 -15.51 -11.77 27.53
C VAL A 6 -14.23 -11.95 28.34
N ARG A 7 -13.95 -13.16 28.79
CA ARG A 7 -12.77 -13.46 29.62
C ARG A 7 -11.60 -13.87 28.75
N CYS A 8 -10.45 -13.22 28.94
CA CYS A 8 -9.22 -13.60 28.26
C CYS A 8 -8.79 -15.01 28.67
N PRO A 9 -8.48 -15.91 27.71
CA PRO A 9 -8.08 -17.29 28.01
C PRO A 9 -6.75 -17.39 28.75
N GLN A 10 -5.87 -16.39 28.63
CA GLN A 10 -4.54 -16.42 29.24
C GLN A 10 -4.45 -15.80 30.62
N CYS A 11 -4.83 -14.53 30.77
CA CYS A 11 -4.71 -13.83 32.05
C CYS A 11 -6.02 -13.82 32.85
N LYS A 12 -7.10 -14.41 32.32
CA LYS A 12 -8.43 -14.46 32.96
C LYS A 12 -9.07 -13.08 33.23
N THR A 13 -8.50 -11.99 32.70
CA THR A 13 -9.10 -10.65 32.78
C THR A 13 -10.31 -10.54 31.87
N THR A 14 -11.37 -9.91 32.35
CA THR A 14 -12.58 -9.62 31.58
C THR A 14 -12.40 -8.35 30.74
N ALA A 15 -12.73 -8.42 29.45
CA ALA A 15 -12.74 -7.30 28.53
C ALA A 15 -14.16 -7.08 27.99
N ASN A 16 -14.58 -5.82 27.90
CA ASN A 16 -15.86 -5.46 27.29
C ASN A 16 -15.65 -5.21 25.80
N VAL A 17 -16.29 -6.01 24.97
CA VAL A 17 -16.19 -5.92 23.51
C VAL A 17 -17.56 -5.69 22.88
N PRO A 18 -17.64 -4.94 21.77
CA PRO A 18 -18.90 -4.80 21.02
C PRO A 18 -19.41 -6.16 20.56
N ALA A 19 -20.73 -6.36 20.51
CA ALA A 19 -21.31 -7.63 20.09
C ALA A 19 -20.92 -8.07 18.65
N SER A 20 -20.46 -7.13 17.81
CA SER A 20 -20.12 -7.36 16.39
C SER A 20 -18.67 -7.82 16.12
N VAL A 21 -17.80 -7.89 17.12
CA VAL A 21 -16.38 -8.27 16.89
C VAL A 21 -16.14 -9.77 17.12
N VAL A 22 -15.45 -10.41 16.17
CA VAL A 22 -15.11 -11.84 16.18
C VAL A 22 -13.78 -12.09 16.93
N THR A 23 -12.90 -11.09 16.96
CA THR A 23 -11.59 -11.16 17.63
C THR A 23 -11.42 -10.01 18.60
N ALA A 24 -10.85 -10.28 19.77
CA ALA A 24 -10.61 -9.31 20.81
C ALA A 24 -9.15 -9.33 21.28
N ARG A 25 -8.60 -8.15 21.60
CA ARG A 25 -7.28 -8.02 22.23
C ARG A 25 -7.47 -7.79 23.74
N CYS A 26 -6.82 -8.59 24.56
CA CYS A 26 -6.87 -8.40 26.02
C CYS A 26 -6.11 -7.13 26.43
N PRO A 27 -6.70 -6.24 27.25
CA PRO A 27 -6.01 -5.04 27.73
C PRO A 27 -4.88 -5.34 28.72
N SER A 28 -4.91 -6.47 29.42
CA SER A 28 -3.90 -6.79 30.46
C SER A 28 -2.68 -7.53 29.92
N CYS A 29 -2.86 -8.47 28.97
CA CYS A 29 -1.76 -9.30 28.48
C CYS A 29 -1.52 -9.15 26.97
N SER A 30 -2.25 -8.27 26.29
CA SER A 30 -2.15 -8.00 24.86
C SER A 30 -2.43 -9.18 23.91
N HIS A 31 -2.78 -10.36 24.43
CA HIS A 31 -3.14 -11.54 23.65
C HIS A 31 -4.42 -11.31 22.84
N VAL A 32 -4.37 -11.64 21.55
CA VAL A 32 -5.51 -11.61 20.62
C VAL A 32 -6.16 -12.99 20.59
N PHE A 33 -7.47 -13.07 20.85
CA PHE A 33 -8.20 -14.33 20.89
C PHE A 33 -9.55 -14.19 20.20
N SER A 34 -10.08 -15.30 19.68
CA SER A 34 -11.40 -15.37 19.09
C SER A 34 -12.47 -15.31 20.18
N VAL A 35 -13.43 -14.41 20.05
CA VAL A 35 -14.48 -14.18 21.03
C VAL A 35 -15.42 -15.39 21.14
N ASP A 36 -15.58 -16.15 20.06
CA ASP A 36 -16.39 -17.37 20.04
C ASP A 36 -15.75 -18.54 20.83
N SER A 37 -14.43 -18.49 21.02
CA SER A 37 -13.68 -19.49 21.79
C SER A 37 -13.50 -19.10 23.26
N ALA A 38 -13.87 -17.86 23.63
CA ALA A 38 -13.71 -17.35 24.98
C ALA A 38 -14.99 -17.56 25.80
N GLN A 39 -14.85 -18.11 27.00
CA GLN A 39 -15.97 -18.35 27.89
C GLN A 39 -16.72 -17.04 28.16
N VAL A 40 -17.97 -16.99 27.70
CA VAL A 40 -18.91 -15.92 28.01
C VAL A 40 -19.16 -15.99 29.51
N VAL A 41 -18.59 -15.02 30.24
CA VAL A 41 -18.93 -14.87 31.66
C VAL A 41 -20.25 -14.11 31.67
N GLU A 42 -21.31 -14.88 31.83
CA GLU A 42 -22.63 -14.36 32.15
C GLU A 42 -22.52 -13.57 33.46
N ALA A 43 -22.97 -12.32 33.44
CA ALA A 43 -22.98 -11.46 34.62
C ALA A 43 -23.70 -12.17 35.79
N PRO A 44 -23.28 -11.97 37.06
CA PRO A 44 -23.95 -12.59 38.19
C PRO A 44 -25.36 -12.02 38.31
N GLN A 45 -26.34 -12.78 37.82
CA GLN A 45 -27.75 -12.52 38.04
C GLN A 45 -28.12 -13.10 39.41
N THR A 46 -28.58 -12.22 40.30
CA THR A 46 -29.30 -12.56 41.52
C THR A 46 -30.56 -13.37 41.18
N THR A 47 -30.62 -14.63 41.62
CA THR A 47 -31.82 -15.48 41.74
C THR A 47 -32.84 -14.89 42.73
N PRO A 48 -34.16 -15.25 42.74
CA PRO A 48 -34.80 -16.53 42.37
C PRO A 48 -36.06 -16.36 41.45
N ALA A 49 -36.80 -17.32 40.88
CA ALA A 49 -37.12 -18.73 41.14
C ALA A 49 -37.61 -19.46 39.85
N LYS A 50 -37.56 -20.80 39.86
CA LYS A 50 -38.10 -21.81 38.90
C LYS A 50 -39.65 -21.75 38.70
N PRO A 51 -40.34 -22.53 37.79
CA PRO A 51 -39.89 -23.65 36.92
C PRO A 51 -40.52 -23.78 35.47
N LYS A 52 -40.02 -24.80 34.72
CA LYS A 52 -40.68 -25.73 33.74
C LYS A 52 -40.63 -25.49 32.19
N LYS A 53 -39.82 -26.36 31.56
CA LYS A 53 -40.17 -27.46 30.60
C LYS A 53 -40.37 -27.16 29.09
N ASN A 54 -39.51 -27.79 28.26
CA ASN A 54 -39.73 -28.60 27.03
C ASN A 54 -38.48 -28.46 26.13
N LYS A 55 -37.57 -29.43 25.97
CA LYS A 55 -37.57 -30.76 25.29
C LYS A 55 -37.73 -30.70 23.75
N SER A 56 -36.61 -30.85 23.05
CA SER A 56 -36.32 -31.60 21.78
C SER A 56 -35.07 -30.95 21.16
N SER A 57 -33.91 -31.57 20.88
CA SER A 57 -33.50 -32.84 20.26
C SER A 57 -33.86 -32.97 18.77
N SER A 58 -32.93 -32.59 17.89
CA SER A 58 -32.59 -33.26 16.62
C SER A 58 -31.25 -32.67 16.12
N ALA A 59 -30.20 -33.49 15.99
CA ALA A 59 -29.77 -34.20 14.76
C ALA A 59 -28.93 -33.27 13.85
N SER A 60 -27.61 -33.44 13.87
CA SER A 60 -26.85 -34.21 12.88
C SER A 60 -26.62 -33.44 11.58
N GLY A 61 -25.34 -33.13 11.32
CA GLY A 61 -24.89 -32.47 10.10
C GLY A 61 -23.38 -32.28 10.09
N ASP A 62 -22.63 -33.38 10.20
CA ASP A 62 -21.29 -33.46 9.61
C ASP A 62 -21.40 -33.21 8.10
N LEU A 63 -20.49 -32.42 7.50
CA LEU A 63 -19.83 -32.75 6.23
C LEU A 63 -18.87 -31.62 5.76
N ASN A 64 -17.59 -31.99 5.78
CA ASN A 64 -16.57 -31.86 4.73
C ASN A 64 -16.03 -30.49 4.24
N VAL A 65 -14.77 -30.31 4.65
CA VAL A 65 -13.66 -29.63 3.97
C VAL A 65 -13.36 -30.25 2.59
N PRO A 66 -13.01 -29.43 1.58
CA PRO A 66 -11.95 -29.78 0.62
C PRO A 66 -10.94 -28.62 0.49
N LEU A 67 -9.78 -28.67 1.14
CA LEU A 67 -8.49 -29.19 0.66
C LEU A 67 -8.07 -28.73 -0.75
N LEU A 68 -7.05 -27.87 -0.74
CA LEU A 68 -6.18 -27.41 -1.82
C LEU A 68 -5.74 -28.52 -2.80
N ALA A 69 -5.90 -28.27 -4.11
CA ALA A 69 -4.99 -28.80 -5.14
C ALA A 69 -5.21 -28.05 -6.47
N GLY A 70 -4.26 -27.21 -6.93
CA GLY A 70 -4.41 -26.64 -8.27
C GLY A 70 -3.53 -25.47 -8.72
N VAL A 71 -2.31 -25.26 -8.21
CA VAL A 71 -1.45 -24.15 -8.71
C VAL A 71 0.04 -24.53 -8.87
N LEU A 72 0.37 -25.81 -9.10
CA LEU A 72 1.76 -26.22 -9.39
C LEU A 72 2.04 -26.55 -10.87
N GLY A 73 1.02 -26.64 -11.74
CA GLY A 73 1.21 -27.02 -13.14
C GLY A 73 1.57 -25.87 -14.10
N GLY A 74 1.36 -24.62 -13.70
CA GLY A 74 1.47 -23.46 -14.60
C GLY A 74 2.88 -22.90 -14.80
N VAL A 75 3.81 -23.15 -13.88
CA VAL A 75 5.13 -22.48 -13.87
C VAL A 75 6.10 -23.11 -14.88
N LEU A 76 5.92 -24.39 -15.21
CA LEU A 76 6.88 -25.12 -16.07
C LEU A 76 6.68 -24.84 -17.57
N MET A 77 5.49 -24.44 -18.00
CA MET A 77 5.23 -24.10 -19.42
C MET A 77 5.71 -22.70 -19.82
N PHE A 78 5.77 -21.73 -18.90
CA PHE A 78 6.28 -20.39 -19.21
C PHE A 78 7.82 -20.33 -19.34
N ALA A 79 8.54 -21.25 -18.70
CA ALA A 79 10.01 -21.30 -18.78
C ALA A 79 10.52 -21.75 -20.16
N MET A 80 9.83 -22.67 -20.84
CA MET A 80 10.23 -23.16 -22.17
C MET A 80 10.05 -22.11 -23.28
N VAL A 81 9.01 -21.28 -23.21
CA VAL A 81 8.77 -20.24 -24.23
C VAL A 81 9.76 -19.06 -24.08
N GLY A 82 10.22 -18.76 -22.86
CA GLY A 82 11.21 -17.72 -22.61
C GLY A 82 12.61 -18.03 -23.15
N VAL A 83 13.03 -19.30 -23.11
CA VAL A 83 14.38 -19.70 -23.58
C VAL A 83 14.47 -19.70 -25.11
N LEU A 84 13.38 -19.97 -25.82
CA LEU A 84 13.38 -19.96 -27.29
C LEU A 84 13.45 -18.54 -27.88
N ALA A 85 12.98 -17.52 -27.16
CA ALA A 85 12.99 -16.13 -27.62
C ALA A 85 14.37 -15.45 -27.48
N VAL A 86 15.19 -15.86 -26.52
CA VAL A 86 16.52 -15.26 -26.27
C VAL A 86 17.58 -15.72 -27.28
N MET A 87 17.41 -16.91 -27.88
CA MET A 87 18.37 -17.48 -28.84
C MET A 87 18.22 -16.93 -30.29
N LEU A 88 17.21 -16.11 -30.58
CA LEU A 88 16.96 -15.57 -31.93
C LEU A 88 17.34 -14.09 -32.12
N THR A 89 17.85 -13.43 -31.08
CA THR A 89 18.23 -11.99 -31.14
C THR A 89 19.72 -11.73 -30.86
N SER A 90 20.56 -12.77 -30.85
CA SER A 90 22.00 -12.63 -30.64
C SER A 90 22.79 -12.94 -31.91
N ASP A 91 22.66 -12.09 -32.92
CA ASP A 91 23.63 -12.06 -34.03
C ASP A 91 23.60 -10.68 -34.71
N SER A 92 24.60 -9.84 -34.42
CA SER A 92 25.20 -8.83 -35.31
C SER A 92 26.23 -7.98 -34.54
N GLU A 93 27.49 -8.42 -34.53
CA GLU A 93 28.66 -7.55 -34.38
C GLU A 93 29.53 -7.60 -35.64
N SER A 94 30.26 -6.49 -35.87
CA SER A 94 31.35 -6.23 -36.83
C SER A 94 30.96 -5.48 -38.12
N SER A 95 31.69 -4.49 -38.65
CA SER A 95 32.85 -3.68 -38.25
C SER A 95 33.04 -2.60 -39.35
N GLY A 96 33.47 -1.38 -39.03
CA GLY A 96 33.72 -0.36 -40.05
C GLY A 96 34.31 0.97 -39.56
N SER A 97 35.60 0.96 -39.23
CA SER A 97 36.66 1.96 -39.50
C SER A 97 36.35 3.48 -39.55
N SER A 98 36.95 4.25 -38.64
CA SER A 98 37.27 5.71 -38.75
C SER A 98 38.65 5.92 -39.45
N PRO A 99 39.24 7.14 -39.64
CA PRO A 99 38.85 8.55 -39.32
C PRO A 99 39.28 9.57 -40.44
N PRO A 100 39.60 10.87 -40.19
CA PRO A 100 38.99 11.93 -39.35
C PRO A 100 38.51 13.13 -40.21
N SER A 101 37.64 13.99 -39.68
CA SER A 101 37.56 15.37 -40.16
C SER A 101 37.25 16.29 -39.00
N ASP A 102 38.24 17.12 -38.67
CA ASP A 102 38.16 18.19 -37.70
C ASP A 102 37.21 19.30 -38.14
N SER A 103 36.66 19.98 -37.13
CA SER A 103 36.15 21.36 -37.15
C SER A 103 34.85 21.63 -37.89
N GLN A 104 33.74 21.56 -37.13
CA GLN A 104 32.89 22.76 -37.07
C GLN A 104 32.15 22.83 -35.73
N ALA A 105 32.44 23.91 -35.01
CA ALA A 105 31.64 24.40 -33.91
C ALA A 105 30.19 24.54 -34.36
N SER A 106 29.28 23.94 -33.60
CA SER A 106 27.90 24.35 -33.55
C SER A 106 27.45 24.12 -32.12
N ASP A 107 27.08 25.23 -31.49
CA ASP A 107 26.49 25.33 -30.16
C ASP A 107 25.67 24.09 -29.81
N ALA A 108 26.25 23.24 -28.98
CA ALA A 108 25.45 22.32 -28.17
C ALA A 108 24.75 23.19 -27.13
N ALA A 109 23.54 23.63 -27.47
CA ALA A 109 22.58 24.05 -26.46
C ALA A 109 22.61 23.01 -25.33
N PRO A 110 22.69 23.41 -24.05
CA PRO A 110 22.69 22.45 -22.96
C PRO A 110 21.43 21.61 -23.11
N SER A 111 21.59 20.30 -23.24
CA SER A 111 20.48 19.36 -23.21
C SER A 111 19.74 19.59 -21.90
N GLU A 112 18.62 20.32 -21.96
CA GLU A 112 17.74 20.50 -20.83
C GLU A 112 17.35 19.10 -20.38
N SER A 113 17.93 18.67 -19.27
CA SER A 113 17.80 17.30 -18.81
C SER A 113 16.31 17.02 -18.58
N ASP A 114 15.77 16.00 -19.26
CA ASP A 114 14.41 15.50 -19.11
C ASP A 114 14.14 14.88 -17.71
N GLN A 115 15.05 15.13 -16.77
CA GLN A 115 14.95 14.74 -15.37
C GLN A 115 14.04 15.73 -14.64
N PRO A 116 13.24 15.25 -13.67
CA PRO A 116 12.42 16.13 -12.85
C PRO A 116 13.31 17.16 -12.15
N VAL A 117 12.88 18.43 -12.12
CA VAL A 117 13.58 19.46 -11.36
C VAL A 117 13.33 19.17 -9.88
N LEU A 118 14.38 18.64 -9.25
CA LEU A 118 14.42 18.34 -7.83
C LEU A 118 14.52 19.67 -7.08
N VAL A 119 13.56 19.94 -6.20
CA VAL A 119 13.70 21.07 -5.27
C VAL A 119 14.78 20.66 -4.26
N VAL A 120 16.03 21.04 -4.54
CA VAL A 120 17.16 20.82 -3.63
C VAL A 120 17.05 21.86 -2.53
N LEU A 121 16.55 21.46 -1.38
CA LEU A 121 16.57 22.30 -0.17
C LEU A 121 18.02 22.49 0.28
N SER A 122 18.31 23.62 0.92
CA SER A 122 19.62 23.86 1.54
C SER A 122 19.83 22.95 2.76
N GLU A 123 21.07 22.65 3.13
CA GLU A 123 21.38 21.78 4.27
C GLU A 123 20.73 22.25 5.59
N ALA A 124 20.66 23.58 5.79
CA ALA A 124 19.98 24.18 6.93
C ALA A 124 18.47 23.91 6.92
N GLU A 125 17.84 23.93 5.75
CA GLU A 125 16.42 23.62 5.58
C GLU A 125 16.14 22.12 5.75
N LEU A 126 17.03 21.24 5.26
CA LEU A 126 16.94 19.79 5.49
C LEU A 126 17.04 19.46 6.98
N ALA A 127 17.99 20.08 7.69
CA ALA A 127 18.19 19.86 9.13
C ALA A 127 17.02 20.37 9.97
N ALA A 128 16.28 21.38 9.49
CA ALA A 128 15.10 21.92 10.14
C ALA A 128 13.82 21.12 9.89
N LEU A 129 13.84 20.10 9.02
CA LEU A 129 12.66 19.29 8.75
C LEU A 129 12.21 18.55 10.02
N PRO A 130 10.88 18.48 10.29
CA PRO A 130 10.36 17.62 11.33
C PRO A 130 10.59 16.15 10.96
N ILE A 131 11.49 15.48 11.67
CA ILE A 131 11.85 14.07 11.43
C ILE A 131 11.03 13.17 12.36
N ALA A 132 10.42 12.13 11.81
CA ALA A 132 9.74 11.09 12.57
C ALA A 132 10.71 10.35 13.50
N ASN A 133 10.24 9.93 14.69
CA ASN A 133 11.07 9.26 15.69
C ASN A 133 11.33 7.78 15.35
N VAL A 134 11.95 7.53 14.19
CA VAL A 134 12.23 6.22 13.60
C VAL A 134 13.58 6.29 12.91
N PRO A 135 14.45 5.26 12.93
CA PRO A 135 15.74 5.31 12.22
C PRO A 135 15.61 5.58 10.71
N GLU A 136 16.54 6.33 10.12
CA GLU A 136 16.46 6.74 8.70
C GLU A 136 16.35 5.57 7.73
N SER A 137 17.06 4.47 7.98
CA SER A 137 16.97 3.25 7.16
C SER A 137 15.52 2.72 7.10
N LYS A 138 14.80 2.75 8.23
CA LYS A 138 13.40 2.35 8.30
C LYS A 138 12.48 3.42 7.70
N ARG A 139 12.77 4.71 7.87
CA ARG A 139 12.00 5.80 7.21
C ARG A 139 12.08 5.70 5.69
N ARG A 140 13.26 5.40 5.13
CA ARG A 140 13.44 5.19 3.68
C ARG A 140 12.66 3.99 3.17
N LEU A 141 12.70 2.87 3.88
CA LEU A 141 11.90 1.69 3.54
C LEU A 141 10.38 1.99 3.56
N ILE A 142 9.92 2.70 4.60
CA ILE A 142 8.52 3.13 4.70
C ILE A 142 8.15 4.03 3.52
N TYR A 143 9.01 5.01 3.21
CA TYR A 143 8.83 5.91 2.08
C TYR A 143 8.71 5.16 0.76
N ASP A 144 9.59 4.21 0.48
CA ASP A 144 9.55 3.41 -0.76
C ASP A 144 8.23 2.65 -0.90
N GLN A 145 7.69 2.13 0.21
CA GLN A 145 6.39 1.45 0.22
C GLN A 145 5.22 2.43 0.02
N ILE A 146 5.27 3.61 0.63
CA ILE A 146 4.29 4.69 0.41
C ILE A 146 4.30 5.10 -1.07
N ARG A 147 5.49 5.31 -1.65
CA ARG A 147 5.68 5.65 -3.07
C ARG A 147 5.11 4.57 -3.99
N ALA A 148 5.42 3.31 -3.74
CA ALA A 148 4.90 2.20 -4.52
C ALA A 148 3.36 2.13 -4.47
N SER A 149 2.77 2.35 -3.29
CA SER A 149 1.31 2.42 -3.12
C SER A 149 0.73 3.61 -3.90
N ALA A 150 1.31 4.81 -3.77
CA ALA A 150 0.85 6.01 -4.46
C ALA A 150 0.85 5.84 -5.99
N ARG A 151 1.92 5.26 -6.56
CA ARG A 151 2.07 4.99 -8.01
C ARG A 151 0.91 4.21 -8.62
N THR A 152 0.32 3.30 -7.84
CA THR A 152 -0.76 2.41 -8.31
C THR A 152 -2.16 2.92 -7.96
N THR A 153 -2.25 3.96 -7.12
CA THR A 153 -3.53 4.46 -6.59
C THR A 153 -3.78 5.91 -7.01
N LEU A 154 -3.10 6.87 -6.37
CA LEU A 154 -3.30 8.31 -6.59
C LEU A 154 -2.57 8.84 -7.82
N GLU A 155 -1.45 8.25 -8.17
CA GLU A 155 -0.64 8.69 -9.31
C GLU A 155 -1.08 8.05 -10.62
N ALA A 156 -1.96 7.05 -10.55
CA ALA A 156 -2.56 6.47 -11.74
C ALA A 156 -3.50 7.50 -12.38
N PRO A 157 -3.25 7.93 -13.63
CA PRO A 157 -4.15 8.84 -14.32
C PRO A 157 -5.47 8.14 -14.63
N LEU A 158 -6.58 8.81 -14.33
CA LEU A 158 -7.90 8.33 -14.71
C LEU A 158 -8.17 8.66 -16.17
N LEU A 159 -8.54 7.64 -16.96
CA LEU A 159 -8.98 7.78 -18.35
C LEU A 159 -10.46 8.22 -18.46
N VAL A 160 -10.92 9.01 -17.49
CA VAL A 160 -12.27 9.57 -17.46
C VAL A 160 -12.14 11.07 -17.65
N PRO A 161 -12.84 11.69 -18.61
CA PRO A 161 -12.78 13.13 -18.84
C PRO A 161 -13.10 13.96 -17.59
N ASP A 162 -12.46 15.13 -17.49
CA ASP A 162 -12.77 16.11 -16.46
C ASP A 162 -14.24 16.57 -16.60
N GLY A 163 -14.91 16.83 -15.46
CA GLY A 163 -16.32 17.21 -15.41
C GLY A 163 -17.32 16.04 -15.43
N ASN A 164 -16.89 14.82 -15.72
CA ASN A 164 -17.76 13.64 -15.59
C ASN A 164 -18.00 13.32 -14.10
N PRO A 165 -19.25 13.15 -13.62
CA PRO A 165 -19.54 12.84 -12.22
C PRO A 165 -18.92 11.53 -11.73
N LEU A 166 -18.69 10.55 -12.62
CA LEU A 166 -18.00 9.30 -12.30
C LEU A 166 -16.55 9.56 -11.89
N ARG A 167 -15.90 10.55 -12.48
CA ARG A 167 -14.50 10.87 -12.21
C ARG A 167 -14.31 11.22 -10.73
N ALA A 168 -15.15 12.11 -10.19
CA ALA A 168 -15.08 12.49 -8.78
C ALA A 168 -15.25 11.28 -7.84
N SER A 169 -16.13 10.34 -8.19
CA SER A 169 -16.32 9.10 -7.43
C SER A 169 -15.06 8.21 -7.47
N LEU A 170 -14.44 8.05 -8.64
CA LEU A 170 -13.19 7.28 -8.79
C LEU A 170 -12.02 7.93 -8.05
N GLU A 171 -11.87 9.26 -8.14
CA GLU A 171 -10.84 10.00 -7.41
C GLU A 171 -11.00 9.83 -5.90
N LYS A 172 -12.24 9.94 -5.39
CA LYS A 172 -12.55 9.68 -3.98
C LYS A 172 -12.23 8.25 -3.56
N ASN A 173 -12.55 7.26 -4.41
CA ASN A 173 -12.25 5.86 -4.13
C ASN A 173 -10.73 5.60 -4.12
N GLN A 174 -9.97 6.16 -5.07
CA GLN A 174 -8.51 6.05 -5.07
C GLN A 174 -7.88 6.70 -3.83
N GLN A 175 -8.41 7.86 -3.39
CA GLN A 175 -7.99 8.48 -2.14
C GLN A 175 -8.28 7.60 -0.92
N ALA A 176 -9.49 7.06 -0.83
CA ALA A 176 -9.85 6.17 0.28
C ALA A 176 -8.98 4.89 0.33
N ILE A 177 -8.64 4.33 -0.84
CA ILE A 177 -7.72 3.19 -0.94
C ILE A 177 -6.32 3.59 -0.46
N HIS A 178 -5.81 4.72 -0.91
CA HIS A 178 -4.51 5.22 -0.50
C HIS A 178 -4.46 5.50 1.01
N ASP A 179 -5.47 6.18 1.56
CA ASP A 179 -5.56 6.44 3.00
C ASP A 179 -5.62 5.16 3.83
N ASN A 180 -6.32 4.12 3.33
CA ASN A 180 -6.34 2.81 3.98
C ASN A 180 -4.95 2.15 3.92
N SER A 181 -4.31 2.17 2.76
CA SER A 181 -2.92 1.68 2.61
C SER A 181 -1.98 2.39 3.59
N MET A 182 -2.11 3.71 3.78
CA MET A 182 -1.29 4.47 4.73
C MET A 182 -1.54 4.02 6.17
N ARG A 183 -2.79 3.79 6.58
CA ARG A 183 -3.11 3.26 7.91
C ARG A 183 -2.58 1.83 8.13
N GLN A 184 -2.63 0.99 7.10
CA GLN A 184 -2.10 -0.37 7.16
C GLN A 184 -0.58 -0.37 7.27
N LEU A 185 0.11 0.46 6.50
CA LEU A 185 1.56 0.63 6.59
C LEU A 185 1.97 1.20 7.95
N ALA A 186 1.25 2.21 8.46
CA ALA A 186 1.46 2.76 9.80
C ALA A 186 1.39 1.67 10.88
N ALA A 187 0.34 0.83 10.83
CA ALA A 187 0.17 -0.29 11.76
C ALA A 187 1.25 -1.37 11.60
N LEU A 188 1.65 -1.69 10.36
CA LEU A 188 2.68 -2.67 10.06
C LEU A 188 4.04 -2.26 10.62
N HIS A 189 4.36 -0.98 10.55
CA HIS A 189 5.65 -0.44 10.99
C HIS A 189 5.65 0.03 12.44
N ASP A 190 4.50 -0.01 13.13
CA ASP A 190 4.30 0.57 14.47
C ASP A 190 4.71 2.05 14.52
N VAL A 191 4.24 2.81 13.52
CA VAL A 191 4.52 4.24 13.35
C VAL A 191 3.19 5.00 13.34
N PRO A 192 3.04 6.11 14.08
CA PRO A 192 1.79 6.87 14.05
C PRO A 192 1.55 7.46 12.65
N LEU A 193 0.29 7.62 12.26
CA LEU A 193 -0.06 8.12 10.92
C LEU A 193 0.53 9.51 10.62
N ASN A 194 0.69 10.36 11.64
CA ASN A 194 1.33 11.67 11.50
C ASN A 194 2.80 11.53 11.07
N ASP A 195 3.52 10.58 11.64
CA ASP A 195 4.92 10.31 11.29
C ASP A 195 5.06 9.76 9.88
N MET A 196 4.05 9.06 9.35
CA MET A 196 4.03 8.64 7.95
C MET A 196 4.00 9.83 6.99
N ALA A 197 3.27 10.89 7.34
CA ALA A 197 3.25 12.13 6.57
C ALA A 197 4.61 12.85 6.66
N LEU A 198 5.23 12.89 7.85
CA LEU A 198 6.57 13.42 8.04
C LEU A 198 7.62 12.66 7.22
N ILE A 199 7.58 11.32 7.22
CA ILE A 199 8.45 10.46 6.42
C ILE A 199 8.27 10.73 4.92
N THR A 200 7.03 10.94 4.47
CA THR A 200 6.75 11.27 3.07
C THR A 200 7.35 12.63 2.69
N ALA A 201 7.15 13.64 3.54
CA ALA A 201 7.69 14.97 3.33
C ALA A 201 9.24 14.98 3.35
N GLU A 202 9.85 14.28 4.31
CA GLU A 202 11.30 14.10 4.39
C GLU A 202 11.84 13.41 3.14
N GLY A 203 11.24 12.30 2.71
CA GLY A 203 11.71 11.57 1.54
C GLY A 203 11.55 12.35 0.23
N ASP A 204 10.48 13.13 0.09
CA ASP A 204 10.32 14.05 -1.04
C ASP A 204 11.32 15.21 -1.00
N ALA A 205 11.63 15.73 0.19
CA ALA A 205 12.62 16.81 0.38
C ALA A 205 14.06 16.34 0.16
N LYS A 206 14.40 15.13 0.63
CA LYS A 206 15.70 14.48 0.43
C LYS A 206 15.83 13.79 -0.93
N ASN A 207 14.77 13.81 -1.73
CA ASN A 207 14.69 13.13 -3.01
C ASN A 207 15.14 11.65 -2.96
N TRP A 208 14.56 10.88 -2.03
CA TRP A 208 14.87 9.44 -1.94
C TRP A 208 14.41 8.64 -3.17
N ASP A 209 13.41 9.14 -3.90
CA ASP A 209 12.91 8.60 -5.16
C ASP A 209 13.03 9.65 -6.28
N PRO A 210 14.04 9.54 -7.17
CA PRO A 210 14.29 10.49 -8.26
C PRO A 210 13.38 10.27 -9.47
N SER A 211 12.48 9.29 -9.44
CA SER A 211 11.57 9.05 -10.55
C SER A 211 10.62 10.24 -10.76
N PRO A 212 10.20 10.48 -12.01
CA PRO A 212 9.21 11.50 -12.28
C PRO A 212 7.91 11.20 -11.55
N ARG A 213 7.17 12.26 -11.21
CA ARG A 213 5.84 12.18 -10.62
C ARG A 213 4.76 12.21 -11.70
N SER A 214 3.59 11.70 -11.35
CA SER A 214 2.51 11.58 -12.33
C SER A 214 1.90 12.92 -12.71
N HIS A 215 1.44 13.01 -13.95
CA HIS A 215 0.49 14.04 -14.40
C HIS A 215 -0.96 13.77 -13.94
N ALA A 216 -1.17 12.93 -12.94
CA ALA A 216 -2.50 12.65 -12.43
C ALA A 216 -3.13 13.94 -11.89
N ARG A 217 -4.41 14.13 -12.21
CA ARG A 217 -5.21 15.26 -11.73
C ARG A 217 -6.23 14.78 -10.70
N ARG A 218 -6.51 15.62 -9.70
CA ARG A 218 -7.55 15.44 -8.69
C ARG A 218 -8.32 16.75 -8.56
N ASN A 219 -9.66 16.67 -8.60
CA ASN A 219 -10.52 17.86 -8.58
C ASN A 219 -10.17 18.91 -9.66
N GLY A 220 -9.68 18.47 -10.83
CA GLY A 220 -9.26 19.36 -11.91
C GLY A 220 -7.85 19.96 -11.74
N GLU A 221 -7.16 19.73 -10.64
CA GLU A 221 -5.80 20.23 -10.39
C GLU A 221 -4.78 19.10 -10.50
N ARG A 222 -3.53 19.41 -10.87
CA ARG A 222 -2.46 18.41 -10.89
C ARG A 222 -2.06 18.05 -9.47
N LEU A 223 -1.86 16.75 -9.21
CA LEU A 223 -1.40 16.27 -7.90
C LEU A 223 0.03 16.74 -7.59
N TYR A 224 0.86 16.86 -8.62
CA TYR A 224 2.23 17.35 -8.52
C TYR A 224 2.50 18.46 -9.53
N PRO A 225 3.41 19.40 -9.20
CA PRO A 225 3.84 20.43 -10.12
C PRO A 225 4.53 19.83 -11.36
N GLU A 226 4.55 20.58 -12.46
CA GLU A 226 5.04 20.09 -13.75
C GLU A 226 6.52 19.73 -13.70
N GLU A 227 7.28 20.51 -12.95
CA GLU A 227 8.71 20.35 -12.68
C GLU A 227 9.03 18.95 -12.13
N ARG A 228 8.20 18.43 -11.23
CA ARG A 228 8.36 17.10 -10.64
C ARG A 228 7.88 15.98 -11.56
N SER A 229 7.11 16.32 -12.59
CA SER A 229 6.47 15.35 -13.49
C SER A 229 7.19 15.20 -14.83
N ARG A 230 8.20 16.04 -15.12
CA ARG A 230 9.04 15.94 -16.32
C ARG A 230 9.64 14.54 -16.45
N GLY A 231 9.54 13.96 -17.64
CA GLY A 231 9.99 12.59 -17.91
C GLY A 231 8.98 11.49 -17.58
N TRP A 232 7.79 11.82 -17.04
CA TRP A 232 6.73 10.81 -16.81
C TRP A 232 6.20 10.27 -18.14
N LYS A 233 6.60 9.04 -18.47
CA LYS A 233 6.01 8.27 -19.57
C LYS A 233 4.74 7.59 -19.07
N GLY A 234 3.64 8.37 -19.00
CA GLY A 234 2.31 7.76 -18.88
C GLY A 234 2.16 6.77 -20.02
N LYS A 235 1.57 5.59 -19.78
CA LYS A 235 1.27 4.65 -20.86
C LYS A 235 0.27 5.31 -21.83
N SER A 236 0.81 6.13 -22.74
CA SER A 236 0.20 6.53 -23.98
C SER A 236 0.26 5.31 -24.89
N LYS A 237 -0.78 4.48 -24.85
CA LYS A 237 -1.14 3.58 -25.95
C LYS A 237 -2.65 3.41 -25.94
N GLY A 238 -3.30 3.98 -26.95
CA GLY A 238 -4.69 3.69 -27.30
C GLY A 238 -5.33 4.86 -28.03
N ASN A 239 -5.42 4.71 -29.35
CA ASN A 239 -6.11 5.59 -30.32
C ASN A 239 -7.51 6.04 -29.87
#